data_AF-A0A847RJ70-F1
#
_entry.id   AF-A0A847RJ70-F1
#
_cell.length_a   1.000
_cell.length_b   1.000
_cell.length_c   1.000
_cell.angle_alpha   90.00
_cell.angle_beta   90.00
_cell.angle_gamma   90.00
#
_symmetry.space_group_name_H-M   'P 1'
#
loop_
_entity.id
_entity.type
_entity.pdbx_description
1 polymer ?
#
loop_
_entity_poly.entity_id
_entity_poly.type
_entity_poly.pdbx_seq_one_letter_code
_entity_poly.pdbx_strand_id
1 'polypeptide(L)'
;MKTSDRIFRFTGWHYRDGLCRVRTFVNWKKQAVVVLITDLGNLNPSGSVVQLIEVIVKELIAKLVIPKESIIVQHLEPYGFYSDHRLQPSNVR
;
A
#
# COMPACT_ATOMS: atom_id res chain seq x y z
N MET A 1 -17.96 -5.64 -2.15
CA MET A 1 -17.43 -6.90 -1.56
C MET A 1 -15.94 -6.95 -1.82
N LYS A 2 -15.11 -7.37 -0.84
CA LYS A 2 -13.68 -7.61 -1.07
C LYS A 2 -13.50 -8.88 -1.89
N THR A 3 -12.71 -8.82 -2.95
CA THR A 3 -12.45 -9.97 -3.84
C THR A 3 -11.00 -10.44 -3.79
N SER A 4 -10.04 -9.56 -3.45
CA SER A 4 -8.65 -9.96 -3.29
C SER A 4 -7.92 -9.12 -2.24
N ASP A 5 -6.88 -9.71 -1.64
CA ASP A 5 -6.05 -9.09 -0.61
C ASP A 5 -4.65 -9.72 -0.67
N ARG A 6 -3.65 -8.96 -1.13
CA ARG A 6 -2.30 -9.50 -1.36
C ARG A 6 -1.22 -8.47 -1.07
N ILE A 7 -0.04 -8.96 -0.69
CA ILE A 7 1.18 -8.15 -0.75
C ILE A 7 1.68 -8.16 -2.19
N PHE A 8 2.01 -6.99 -2.70
CA PHE A 8 2.52 -6.78 -4.04
C PHE A 8 3.92 -6.21 -3.99
N ARG A 9 4.82 -6.81 -4.76
CA ARG A 9 6.18 -6.36 -4.96
C ARG A 9 6.25 -5.55 -6.25
N PHE A 10 6.73 -4.31 -6.14
CA PHE A 10 6.85 -3.37 -7.25
C PHE A 10 8.28 -2.89 -7.41
N THR A 11 8.63 -2.41 -8.60
CA THR A 11 9.96 -1.84 -8.86
C THR A 11 10.07 -0.51 -8.14
N GLY A 12 10.99 -0.44 -7.18
CA GLY A 12 11.21 0.75 -6.37
C GLY A 12 12.36 1.64 -6.85
N TRP A 13 12.83 2.55 -6.00
CA TRP A 13 14.00 3.38 -6.28
C TRP A 13 15.32 2.68 -5.96
N HIS A 14 16.37 3.06 -6.69
CA HIS A 14 17.77 2.65 -6.43
C HIS A 14 17.95 1.13 -6.23
N TYR A 15 17.38 0.33 -7.14
CA TYR A 15 17.53 -1.13 -7.18
C TYR A 15 16.90 -1.90 -6.02
N ARG A 16 16.07 -1.26 -5.18
CA ARG A 16 15.29 -1.94 -4.14
C ARG A 16 13.84 -2.04 -4.57
N ASP A 17 13.34 -3.27 -4.68
CA ASP A 17 11.91 -3.50 -4.87
C ASP A 17 11.13 -3.01 -3.64
N GLY A 18 9.98 -2.38 -3.86
CA GLY A 18 9.08 -1.96 -2.80
C GLY A 18 7.98 -2.98 -2.54
N LEU A 19 7.34 -2.86 -1.38
CA LEU A 19 6.20 -3.67 -0.97
C LEU A 19 5.00 -2.79 -0.62
N CYS A 20 3.84 -3.15 -1.13
CA CYS A 20 2.57 -2.55 -0.73
C CYS A 20 1.49 -3.63 -0.56
N ARG A 21 0.41 -3.30 0.14
CA ARG A 21 -0.77 -4.16 0.20
C ARG A 21 -1.81 -3.68 -0.80
N VAL A 22 -2.30 -4.60 -1.62
CA VAL A 22 -3.32 -4.34 -2.64
C VAL A 22 -4.58 -5.11 -2.28
N ARG A 23 -5.66 -4.37 -2.05
CA ARG A 23 -6.98 -4.92 -1.77
C ARG A 23 -7.95 -4.54 -2.88
N THR A 24 -8.58 -5.52 -3.48
CA THR A 24 -9.54 -5.32 -4.57
C THR A 24 -10.96 -5.50 -4.05
N PHE A 25 -11.84 -4.61 -4.46
CA PHE A 25 -13.25 -4.64 -4.12
C PHE A 25 -14.08 -4.49 -5.39
N VAL A 26 -15.20 -5.20 -5.44
CA VAL A 26 -16.23 -4.98 -6.46
C VAL A 26 -17.39 -4.24 -5.82
N ASN A 27 -17.72 -3.08 -6.41
CA ASN A 27 -18.92 -2.32 -6.11
C ASN A 27 -19.99 -2.64 -7.17
N TRP A 28 -20.84 -3.61 -6.87
CA TRP A 28 -21.89 -4.07 -7.79
C TRP A 28 -22.89 -2.96 -8.13
N LYS A 29 -23.23 -2.08 -7.17
CA LYS A 29 -24.18 -0.97 -7.39
C LYS A 29 -23.68 0.03 -8.41
N LYS A 30 -22.37 0.27 -8.43
CA LYS A 30 -21.72 1.23 -9.34
C LYS A 30 -21.00 0.55 -10.50
N GLN A 31 -21.13 -0.77 -10.64
CA GLN A 31 -20.43 -1.60 -11.64
C GLN A 31 -18.93 -1.26 -11.74
N ALA A 32 -18.28 -1.05 -10.59
CA ALA A 32 -16.91 -0.55 -10.53
C ALA A 32 -16.01 -1.47 -9.72
N VAL A 33 -14.74 -1.57 -10.13
CA VAL A 33 -13.67 -2.19 -9.34
C VAL A 33 -12.93 -1.09 -8.61
N VAL A 34 -12.79 -1.25 -7.29
CA VAL A 34 -12.05 -0.34 -6.42
C VAL A 34 -10.81 -1.07 -5.92
N VAL A 35 -9.65 -0.44 -6.07
CA VAL A 35 -8.36 -0.99 -5.65
C VAL A 35 -7.79 -0.07 -4.59
N LEU A 36 -7.66 -0.60 -3.38
CA LEU A 36 -7.03 0.08 -2.26
C LEU A 36 -5.56 -0.34 -2.18
N ILE A 37 -4.66 0.62 -2.35
CA ILE A 37 -3.22 0.42 -2.24
C ILE A 37 -2.77 1.04 -0.91
N THR A 38 -2.14 0.24 -0.08
CA THR A 38 -1.71 0.63 1.27
C THR A 38 -0.21 0.49 1.40
N ASP A 39 0.45 1.56 1.86
CA ASP A 39 1.85 1.52 2.26
C ASP A 39 2.02 0.62 3.49
N LEU A 40 3.06 -0.22 3.50
CA LEU A 40 3.37 -1.10 4.63
C LEU A 40 4.37 -0.47 5.61
N GLY A 41 4.69 0.82 5.44
CA GLY A 41 5.56 1.57 6.34
C GLY A 41 6.95 0.95 6.41
N ASN A 42 7.37 0.57 7.61
CA ASN A 42 8.71 -0.03 7.85
C ASN A 42 8.95 -1.35 7.11
N LEU A 43 7.91 -1.99 6.57
CA LEU A 43 8.05 -3.21 5.77
C LEU A 43 8.24 -2.91 4.27
N ASN A 44 8.09 -1.67 3.83
CA ASN A 44 8.40 -1.25 2.46
C ASN A 44 9.85 -0.72 2.41
N PRO A 45 10.82 -1.49 1.88
CA PRO A 45 12.23 -1.09 1.87
C PRO A 45 12.58 -0.07 0.76
N SER A 46 11.59 0.33 -0.04
CA SER A 46 11.68 1.31 -1.12
C SER A 46 11.21 2.70 -0.65
N GLY A 47 11.07 3.64 -1.60
CA GLY A 47 10.40 4.92 -1.39
C GLY A 47 8.89 4.79 -1.12
N SER A 48 8.28 5.94 -0.83
CA SER A 48 6.87 6.04 -0.48
C SER A 48 5.96 5.48 -1.58
N VAL A 49 4.96 4.68 -1.18
CA VAL A 49 3.92 4.18 -2.10
C VAL A 49 3.18 5.34 -2.79
N VAL A 50 3.03 6.49 -2.12
CA VAL A 50 2.39 7.68 -2.70
C VAL A 50 3.21 8.22 -3.87
N GLN A 51 4.53 8.29 -3.70
CA GLN A 51 5.44 8.80 -4.73
C GLN A 51 5.53 7.85 -5.93
N LEU A 52 5.38 6.55 -5.69
CA LEU A 52 5.51 5.51 -6.70
C LEU A 52 4.17 4.98 -7.21
N ILE A 53 3.05 5.65 -6.89
CA ILE A 53 1.71 5.12 -7.17
C ILE A 53 1.48 4.86 -8.66
N GLU A 54 1.96 5.74 -9.54
CA GLU A 54 1.81 5.56 -10.98
C GLU A 54 2.58 4.33 -11.49
N VAL A 55 3.77 4.08 -10.96
CA VAL A 55 4.59 2.90 -11.29
C VAL A 55 3.87 1.64 -10.80
N ILE A 56 3.39 1.65 -9.55
CA ILE A 56 2.66 0.54 -8.94
C ILE A 56 1.42 0.21 -9.77
N VAL A 57 0.61 1.22 -10.14
CA VAL A 57 -0.61 1.01 -10.93
C VAL A 57 -0.28 0.48 -12.32
N LYS A 58 0.73 1.02 -13.01
CA LYS A 58 1.19 0.51 -14.31
C LYS A 58 1.60 -0.96 -14.21
N GLU A 59 2.35 -1.34 -13.19
CA GLU A 59 2.74 -2.74 -12.99
C GLU A 59 1.57 -3.65 -12.65
N LEU A 60 0.64 -3.21 -11.80
CA LEU A 60 -0.54 -4.00 -11.44
C LEU A 60 -1.41 -4.29 -12.67
N ILE A 61 -1.56 -3.32 -13.56
CA ILE A 61 -2.28 -3.48 -14.83
C ILE A 61 -1.49 -4.41 -15.77
N ALA A 62 -0.19 -4.16 -15.96
CA ALA A 62 0.65 -4.95 -16.85
C ALA A 62 0.72 -6.43 -16.43
N LYS A 63 0.67 -6.70 -15.12
CA LYS A 63 0.66 -8.06 -14.54
C LYS A 63 -0.75 -8.64 -14.39
N LEU A 64 -1.79 -7.98 -14.94
CA LEU A 64 -3.19 -8.39 -14.88
C LEU A 64 -3.73 -8.61 -13.45
N VAL A 65 -3.15 -7.91 -12.47
CA VAL A 65 -3.59 -7.97 -11.06
C VAL A 65 -4.87 -7.16 -10.87
N ILE A 66 -5.01 -6.06 -11.60
CA ILE A 66 -6.20 -5.18 -11.58
C ILE A 66 -6.60 -4.76 -13.00
N PRO A 67 -7.90 -4.54 -13.27
CA PRO A 67 -8.35 -3.90 -14.51
C PRO A 67 -7.84 -2.47 -14.66
N LYS A 68 -7.67 -2.02 -15.91
CA LYS A 68 -7.21 -0.65 -16.22
C LYS A 68 -8.20 0.42 -15.77
N GLU A 69 -9.48 0.10 -15.76
CA GLU A 69 -10.60 0.99 -15.39
C GLU A 69 -10.86 1.02 -13.89
N SER A 70 -9.97 0.43 -13.08
CA SER A 70 -10.11 0.39 -11.62
C SER A 70 -10.01 1.78 -11.01
N ILE A 71 -10.88 2.06 -10.04
CA ILE A 71 -10.78 3.24 -9.18
C ILE A 71 -9.66 2.98 -8.17
N ILE A 72 -8.60 3.78 -8.22
CA ILE A 72 -7.46 3.65 -7.33
C ILE A 72 -7.67 4.51 -6.08
N VAL A 73 -7.58 3.89 -4.91
CA VAL A 73 -7.61 4.57 -3.61
C VAL A 73 -6.29 4.33 -2.90
N GLN A 74 -5.61 5.40 -2.50
CA GLN A 74 -4.38 5.32 -1.74
C GLN A 74 -4.68 5.44 -0.25
N HIS A 75 -4.05 4.62 0.57
CA HIS A 75 -4.15 4.68 2.01
C HIS A 75 -2.77 4.69 2.64
N LEU A 76 -2.50 5.73 3.40
CA LEU A 76 -1.34 5.83 4.27
C LEU A 76 -1.74 5.29 5.65
N GLU A 77 -0.98 4.34 6.19
CA GLU A 77 -1.10 4.11 7.62
C GLU A 77 -0.58 5.36 8.36
N PRO A 78 -1.29 5.84 9.39
CA PRO A 78 -0.77 6.94 10.20
C PRO A 78 0.55 6.50 10.83
N TYR A 79 1.64 7.16 10.45
CA TYR A 79 2.92 7.07 11.16
C TYR A 79 2.68 7.52 12.61
N GLY A 80 2.46 6.60 13.55
CA GLY A 80 2.31 6.98 14.96
C GLY A 80 1.60 6.06 15.95
N PHE A 81 1.42 4.75 15.70
CA PHE A 81 0.89 3.83 16.73
C PHE A 81 1.76 2.61 17.05
N TYR A 82 3.00 2.57 16.54
CA TYR A 82 4.06 1.83 17.22
C TYR A 82 4.81 2.80 18.11
N SER A 83 4.12 3.23 19.18
CA SER A 83 4.79 3.78 20.34
C SER A 83 5.81 2.74 20.79
N ASP A 84 7.05 3.16 20.79
CA ASP A 84 8.17 2.44 21.36
C ASP A 84 7.84 2.01 22.81
N HIS A 85 7.53 0.73 23.01
CA HIS A 85 7.41 0.14 24.34
C HIS A 85 8.79 -0.12 24.99
N ARG A 86 9.89 0.47 24.48
CA ARG A 86 11.24 0.36 25.05
C ARG A 86 11.83 1.66 25.59
N LEU A 87 11.01 2.60 26.03
CA LEU A 87 11.45 3.64 26.96
C LEU A 87 10.57 3.64 28.23
N GLN A 88 10.96 2.79 29.18
CA GLN A 88 10.52 2.85 30.58
C GLN A 88 11.14 4.08 31.31
N PRO A 89 10.57 4.52 32.44
CA PRO A 89 10.70 5.87 32.94
C PRO A 89 11.99 6.08 33.75
N SER A 90 12.74 7.14 33.43
CA SER A 90 13.73 7.67 34.36
C SER A 90 13.94 9.15 34.11
N ASN A 91 13.33 9.97 34.95
CA ASN A 91 13.99 11.03 35.73
C ASN A 91 13.03 12.20 35.98
N VAL A 92 12.21 12.04 37.02
CA VAL A 92 11.82 13.18 37.84
C VAL A 92 12.87 13.29 38.94
N ARG A 93 13.74 14.29 38.82
CA ARG A 93 14.43 14.93 39.94
C ARG A 93 14.34 16.43 39.72
#